data_AF-A0A2M7ET63-F1
#
_entry.id   AF-A0A2M7ET63-F1
#
_cell.length_a   1.000
_cell.length_b   1.000
_cell.length_c   1.000
_cell.angle_alpha   90.00
_cell.angle_beta   90.00
_cell.angle_gamma   90.00
#
_symmetry.space_group_name_H-M   'P 1'
#
loop_
_entity.id
_entity.type
_entity.pdbx_description
1 polymer ?
#
loop_
_entity_poly.entity_id
_entity_poly.type
_entity_poly.pdbx_seq_one_letter_code
_entity_poly.pdbx_strand_id
1 'polypeptide(L)'
;MTPSPTRRAFSLGLAALALSGCVAGGAGLVARGEWRSVANADFDRWLAGFRQRARADGISEATLVRAFRGVGYVPLVVERDRNQAEFNRTMEDYLAIAASDERIAMGRAKLRQHRAVFDAIEARFGVKKEVLCAVWGMESFYGTQLGDAPVIAALATLTYDGRRGRFFGSQLMSALRALDRGDTTVARMRGSWAGAVGHTQIMPEVLEEYGVDFDGDGRRGAWDADPTDALATTANYLARHGWTRGQPWAVEVRLPDGFDEGLAGRRRTRSVADWTGTGVRDMEGNPVPDHGAAAILLQMGIHGPALMIFGNFATIRRYNPANTYVIGIGHLSDRLAGGPPIRGSYPPDENGLTRAGRIEVQERLTASGYDAGGTDGVIGPASRAAIRAYERARGLPESGIATDDLLAHLRRNG
;
A
#
# COMPACT_ATOMS: atom_id res chain seq x y z
N MET A 1 37.65 -31.22 -0.40
CA MET A 1 37.51 -29.75 -0.38
C MET A 1 36.58 -29.34 -1.51
N THR A 2 35.28 -29.27 -1.24
CA THR A 2 34.24 -28.81 -2.16
C THR A 2 33.90 -27.36 -1.82
N PRO A 3 33.92 -26.42 -2.77
CA PRO A 3 33.65 -25.03 -2.47
C PRO A 3 32.16 -24.82 -2.18
N SER A 4 31.88 -24.16 -1.06
CA SER A 4 30.54 -23.72 -0.67
C SER A 4 30.02 -22.64 -1.64
N PRO A 5 28.78 -22.73 -2.15
CA PRO A 5 28.19 -21.62 -2.88
C PRO A 5 27.82 -20.52 -1.90
N THR A 6 28.45 -19.35 -2.06
CA THR A 6 28.12 -18.12 -1.35
C THR A 6 26.72 -17.66 -1.75
N ARG A 7 25.75 -17.86 -0.84
CA ARG A 7 24.41 -17.26 -0.95
C ARG A 7 24.53 -15.75 -0.78
N ARG A 8 24.71 -15.01 -1.87
CA ARG A 8 24.30 -13.59 -1.92
C ARG A 8 22.77 -13.56 -1.92
N ALA A 9 22.18 -13.52 -0.74
CA ALA A 9 20.76 -13.20 -0.59
C ALA A 9 20.57 -11.75 -1.07
N PHE A 10 20.14 -11.58 -2.32
CA PHE A 10 19.52 -10.34 -2.76
C PHE A 10 18.19 -10.23 -2.01
N SER A 11 18.16 -9.46 -0.92
CA SER A 11 16.91 -9.11 -0.25
C SER A 11 16.17 -8.11 -1.15
N LEU A 12 15.47 -8.64 -2.17
CA LEU A 12 14.41 -7.95 -2.88
C LEU A 12 13.30 -7.75 -1.84
N GLY A 13 13.18 -6.54 -1.29
CA GLY A 13 11.94 -6.20 -0.57
C GLY A 13 10.77 -6.36 -1.54
N LEU A 14 9.55 -6.55 -1.03
CA LEU A 14 8.35 -6.34 -1.83
C LEU A 14 8.50 -4.95 -2.47
N ALA A 15 8.85 -4.94 -3.76
CA ALA A 15 8.45 -3.86 -4.62
C ALA A 15 6.98 -4.15 -4.92
N ALA A 16 6.14 -4.08 -3.87
CA ALA A 16 4.77 -3.66 -4.06
C ALA A 16 4.92 -2.35 -4.81
N LEU A 17 4.66 -2.40 -6.13
CA LEU A 17 4.13 -1.22 -6.76
C LEU A 17 3.00 -0.79 -5.84
N ALA A 18 3.07 0.43 -5.32
CA ALA A 18 1.92 1.01 -4.64
C ALA A 18 0.79 1.02 -5.67
N LEU A 19 -0.01 -0.05 -5.67
CA LEU A 19 -1.15 -0.27 -6.56
C LEU A 19 -2.44 -0.27 -5.78
N SER A 20 -2.37 -0.01 -4.48
CA SER A 20 -3.49 0.46 -3.69
C SER A 20 -3.85 1.84 -4.18
N GLY A 21 -4.47 1.87 -5.37
CA GLY A 21 -5.31 2.94 -5.83
C GLY A 21 -6.35 3.14 -4.74
N CYS A 22 -6.01 4.03 -3.80
CA CYS A 22 -6.91 4.59 -2.83
C CYS A 22 -7.90 5.42 -3.65
N VAL A 23 -8.87 4.70 -4.22
CA VAL A 23 -10.11 5.25 -4.73
C VAL A 23 -10.93 5.53 -3.48
N ALA A 24 -11.01 6.81 -3.12
CA ALA A 24 -12.00 7.27 -2.16
C ALA A 24 -13.36 6.74 -2.62
N GLY A 25 -14.14 6.18 -1.68
CA GLY A 25 -15.45 5.59 -1.92
C GLY A 25 -16.42 6.60 -2.51
N GLY A 26 -16.39 6.75 -3.82
CA GLY A 26 -17.49 7.26 -4.63
C GLY A 26 -18.08 6.08 -5.37
N ALA A 27 -19.38 5.87 -5.23
CA ALA A 27 -20.16 4.92 -6.01
C ALA A 27 -20.22 5.37 -7.49
N GLY A 28 -19.07 5.40 -8.16
CA GLY A 28 -18.95 5.41 -9.60
C GLY A 28 -18.53 4.01 -10.01
N LEU A 29 -19.32 3.36 -10.86
CA LEU A 29 -18.90 2.19 -11.63
C LEU A 29 -17.59 2.54 -12.34
N VAL A 30 -16.45 2.23 -11.75
CA VAL A 30 -15.19 2.16 -12.48
C VAL A 30 -15.43 1.05 -13.50
N ALA A 31 -15.56 1.43 -14.77
CA ALA A 31 -15.66 0.48 -15.86
C ALA A 31 -14.54 -0.54 -15.66
N ARG A 32 -14.92 -1.80 -15.42
CA ARG A 32 -14.00 -2.93 -15.37
C ARG A 32 -13.27 -2.91 -16.71
N GLY A 33 -12.03 -2.41 -16.73
CA GLY A 33 -11.21 -2.48 -17.93
C GLY A 33 -11.09 -3.96 -18.24
N GLU A 34 -11.73 -4.43 -19.31
CA GLU A 34 -11.66 -5.83 -19.67
C GLU A 34 -10.18 -6.18 -19.77
N TRP A 35 -9.68 -7.09 -18.93
CA TRP A 35 -8.33 -7.66 -19.00
C TRP A 35 -8.21 -8.56 -20.23
N ARG A 36 -8.54 -7.98 -21.39
CA ARG A 36 -8.75 -8.67 -22.65
C ARG A 36 -7.39 -8.90 -23.27
N SER A 37 -7.12 -10.16 -23.51
CA SER A 37 -5.99 -10.56 -24.35
C SER A 37 -6.26 -10.17 -25.80
N VAL A 38 -5.22 -9.69 -26.49
CA VAL A 38 -5.22 -9.44 -27.92
C VAL A 38 -4.16 -10.32 -28.60
N ALA A 39 -4.37 -10.62 -29.88
CA ALA A 39 -3.40 -11.40 -30.66
C ALA A 39 -2.08 -10.62 -30.81
N ASN A 40 -0.96 -11.30 -30.56
CA ASN A 40 0.37 -10.73 -30.70
C ASN A 40 1.39 -11.85 -31.00
N ALA A 41 1.80 -11.96 -32.26
CA ALA A 41 2.63 -13.07 -32.73
C ALA A 41 4.03 -13.12 -32.05
N ASP A 42 4.59 -11.97 -31.70
CA ASP A 42 5.90 -11.91 -31.02
C ASP A 42 5.78 -12.30 -29.55
N PHE A 43 4.68 -11.90 -28.89
CA PHE A 43 4.35 -12.41 -27.56
C PHE A 43 4.16 -13.93 -27.57
N ASP A 44 3.44 -14.48 -28.55
CA ASP A 44 3.20 -15.92 -28.66
C ASP A 44 4.52 -16.70 -28.85
N ARG A 45 5.42 -16.17 -29.69
CA ARG A 45 6.78 -16.74 -29.88
C ARG A 45 7.59 -16.67 -28.58
N TRP A 46 7.53 -15.54 -27.89
CA TRP A 46 8.19 -15.37 -26.59
C TRP A 46 7.63 -16.34 -25.54
N LEU A 47 6.31 -16.51 -25.48
CA LEU A 47 5.63 -17.38 -24.51
C LEU A 47 6.00 -18.85 -24.73
N ALA A 48 6.12 -19.28 -25.99
CA ALA A 48 6.63 -20.61 -26.32
C ALA A 48 8.06 -20.83 -25.79
N GLY A 49 8.95 -19.83 -25.95
CA GLY A 49 10.30 -19.87 -25.39
C GLY A 49 10.31 -19.83 -23.85
N PHE A 50 9.43 -19.04 -23.23
CA PHE A 50 9.29 -19.00 -21.78
C PHE A 50 8.82 -20.35 -21.22
N ARG A 51 7.85 -21.01 -21.86
CA ARG A 51 7.36 -22.34 -21.47
C ARG A 51 8.48 -23.38 -21.45
N GLN A 52 9.41 -23.34 -22.42
CA GLN A 52 10.57 -24.24 -22.44
C GLN A 52 11.48 -24.01 -21.24
N ARG A 53 11.77 -22.74 -20.90
CA ARG A 53 12.56 -22.40 -19.72
C ARG A 53 11.86 -22.83 -18.42
N ALA A 54 10.56 -22.56 -18.29
CA ALA A 54 9.79 -22.97 -17.12
C ALA A 54 9.77 -24.50 -16.93
N ARG A 55 9.68 -25.27 -18.02
CA ARG A 55 9.82 -26.74 -17.96
C ARG A 55 11.22 -27.15 -17.49
N ALA A 56 12.27 -26.53 -18.02
CA ALA A 56 13.64 -26.81 -17.63
C ALA A 56 13.90 -26.46 -16.14
N ASP A 57 13.21 -25.45 -15.63
CA ASP A 57 13.24 -25.02 -14.22
C ASP A 57 12.29 -25.82 -13.31
N GLY A 58 11.71 -26.92 -13.81
CA GLY A 58 11.01 -27.93 -13.00
C GLY A 58 9.48 -27.78 -12.92
N ILE A 59 8.85 -26.86 -13.65
CA ILE A 59 7.38 -26.79 -13.70
C ILE A 59 6.82 -27.98 -14.50
N SER A 60 5.83 -28.68 -13.95
CA SER A 60 5.23 -29.82 -14.64
C SER A 60 4.55 -29.43 -15.96
N GLU A 61 4.57 -30.36 -16.92
CA GLU A 61 3.93 -30.16 -18.22
C GLU A 61 2.42 -29.93 -18.09
N ALA A 62 1.78 -30.64 -17.16
CA ALA A 62 0.35 -30.48 -16.87
C ALA A 62 0.02 -29.06 -16.40
N THR A 63 0.86 -28.48 -15.55
CA THR A 63 0.69 -27.09 -15.10
C THR A 63 0.94 -26.10 -16.22
N LEU A 64 1.98 -26.28 -17.04
CA LEU A 64 2.25 -25.39 -18.18
C LEU A 64 1.09 -25.39 -19.20
N VAL A 65 0.56 -26.57 -19.54
CA VAL A 65 -0.59 -26.70 -20.45
C VAL A 65 -1.83 -26.00 -19.89
N ARG A 66 -2.08 -26.12 -18.59
CA ARG A 66 -3.24 -25.49 -17.94
C ARG A 66 -3.06 -23.98 -17.79
N ALA A 67 -1.89 -23.53 -17.35
CA ALA A 67 -1.58 -22.13 -17.05
C ALA A 67 -1.54 -21.24 -18.29
N PHE A 68 -1.02 -21.75 -19.40
CA PHE A 68 -0.88 -20.98 -20.64
C PHE A 68 -2.01 -21.21 -21.65
N ARG A 69 -3.04 -22.00 -21.31
CA ARG A 69 -4.20 -22.17 -22.17
C ARG A 69 -4.95 -20.84 -22.34
N GLY A 70 -4.94 -20.31 -23.57
CA GLY A 70 -5.65 -19.08 -23.90
C GLY A 70 -5.02 -17.81 -23.31
N VAL A 71 -3.77 -17.88 -22.83
CA VAL A 71 -3.03 -16.68 -22.40
C VAL A 71 -2.59 -15.91 -23.64
N GLY A 72 -2.96 -14.63 -23.71
CA GLY A 72 -2.46 -13.70 -24.73
C GLY A 72 -1.95 -12.40 -24.11
N TYR A 73 -1.49 -11.50 -24.98
CA TYR A 73 -0.93 -10.21 -24.57
C TYR A 73 -2.03 -9.27 -24.04
N VAL A 74 -1.82 -8.63 -22.90
CA VAL A 74 -2.82 -7.75 -22.24
C VAL A 74 -2.38 -6.28 -22.27
N PRO A 75 -2.83 -5.46 -23.25
CA PRO A 75 -2.33 -4.09 -23.41
C PRO A 75 -2.54 -3.20 -22.19
N LEU A 76 -3.68 -3.36 -21.50
CA LEU A 76 -4.01 -2.59 -20.30
C LEU A 76 -2.98 -2.77 -19.18
N VAL A 77 -2.35 -3.93 -19.07
CA VAL A 77 -1.30 -4.18 -18.07
C VAL A 77 -0.07 -3.31 -18.34
N VAL A 78 0.30 -3.15 -19.62
CA VAL A 78 1.44 -2.30 -20.02
C VAL A 78 1.10 -0.82 -19.87
N GLU A 79 -0.12 -0.41 -20.19
CA GLU A 79 -0.60 0.94 -19.94
C GLU A 79 -0.47 1.31 -18.45
N ARG A 80 -0.92 0.42 -17.56
CA ARG A 80 -0.81 0.61 -16.10
C ARG A 80 0.64 0.61 -15.60
N ASP A 81 1.52 -0.21 -16.20
CA ASP A 81 2.95 -0.17 -15.86
C ASP A 81 3.60 1.16 -16.24
N ARG A 82 3.17 1.79 -17.34
CA ARG A 82 3.70 3.08 -17.83
C ARG A 82 3.06 4.28 -17.12
N ASN A 83 1.82 4.17 -16.64
CA ASN A 83 1.06 5.26 -16.00
C ASN A 83 0.92 5.07 -14.48
N GLN A 84 1.86 5.61 -13.70
CA GLN A 84 1.84 5.56 -12.23
C GLN A 84 1.37 6.92 -11.66
N ALA A 85 0.07 7.09 -11.44
CA ALA A 85 -0.55 8.38 -11.08
C ALA A 85 -0.40 8.79 -9.59
N GLU A 86 0.21 7.95 -8.73
CA GLU A 86 0.21 8.17 -7.27
C GLU A 86 1.21 9.23 -6.77
N PHE A 87 1.96 9.89 -7.64
CA PHE A 87 3.05 10.80 -7.24
C PHE A 87 2.63 12.20 -6.76
N ASN A 88 1.33 12.55 -6.72
CA ASN A 88 0.88 13.94 -6.53
C ASN A 88 0.07 14.21 -5.25
N ARG A 89 0.15 13.38 -4.19
CA ARG A 89 -0.61 13.62 -2.94
C ARG A 89 0.30 14.06 -1.79
N THR A 90 -0.18 15.01 -0.99
CA THR A 90 0.44 15.33 0.30
C THR A 90 0.32 14.14 1.27
N MET A 91 1.17 14.09 2.30
CA MET A 91 1.02 13.07 3.35
C MET A 91 -0.29 13.23 4.13
N GLU A 92 -0.77 14.45 4.34
CA GLU A 92 -2.05 14.72 4.99
C GLU A 92 -3.22 14.08 4.21
N ASP A 93 -3.29 14.32 2.90
CA ASP A 93 -4.33 13.74 2.05
C ASP A 93 -4.24 12.22 2.00
N TYR A 94 -3.01 11.69 1.94
CA TYR A 94 -2.78 10.26 1.97
C TYR A 94 -3.32 9.64 3.26
N LEU A 95 -3.05 10.25 4.42
CA LEU A 95 -3.51 9.76 5.72
C LEU A 95 -5.03 9.86 5.87
N ALA A 96 -5.65 10.93 5.37
CA ALA A 96 -7.11 11.08 5.38
C ALA A 96 -7.79 9.93 4.62
N ILE A 97 -7.18 9.47 3.52
CA ILE A 97 -7.69 8.28 2.82
C ILE A 97 -7.30 7.02 3.58
N ALA A 98 -6.02 6.82 3.91
CA ALA A 98 -5.48 5.59 4.49
C ALA A 98 -6.14 5.22 5.82
N ALA A 99 -6.47 6.21 6.64
CA ALA A 99 -7.16 6.02 7.92
C ALA A 99 -8.54 6.70 7.95
N SER A 100 -9.30 6.62 6.84
CA SER A 100 -10.68 7.09 6.79
C SER A 100 -11.55 6.41 7.86
N ASP A 101 -12.61 7.09 8.31
CA ASP A 101 -13.52 6.56 9.33
C ASP A 101 -14.16 5.24 8.90
N GLU A 102 -14.49 5.11 7.62
CA GLU A 102 -14.99 3.86 7.03
C GLU A 102 -13.98 2.71 7.19
N ARG A 103 -12.71 2.95 6.81
CA ARG A 103 -11.67 1.91 6.91
C ARG A 103 -11.38 1.56 8.37
N ILE A 104 -11.43 2.53 9.29
CA ILE A 104 -11.28 2.27 10.73
C ILE A 104 -12.44 1.43 11.25
N ALA A 105 -13.69 1.81 10.94
CA ALA A 105 -14.88 1.09 11.39
C ALA A 105 -14.89 -0.36 10.90
N MET A 106 -14.59 -0.56 9.61
CA MET A 106 -14.51 -1.88 9.00
C MET A 106 -13.34 -2.71 9.58
N GLY A 107 -12.17 -2.11 9.78
CA GLY A 107 -11.03 -2.80 10.40
C GLY A 107 -11.31 -3.26 11.82
N ARG A 108 -11.95 -2.42 12.65
CA ARG A 108 -12.40 -2.82 13.99
C ARG A 108 -13.42 -3.95 13.94
N ALA A 109 -14.32 -3.96 12.96
CA ALA A 109 -15.23 -5.08 12.76
C ALA A 109 -14.48 -6.36 12.37
N LYS A 110 -13.48 -6.28 11.49
CA LYS A 110 -12.63 -7.42 11.08
C LYS A 110 -11.76 -7.96 12.22
N LEU A 111 -11.19 -7.10 13.05
CA LEU A 111 -10.47 -7.52 14.28
C LEU A 111 -11.38 -8.31 15.22
N ARG A 112 -12.66 -7.92 15.37
CA ARG A 112 -13.64 -8.67 16.17
C ARG A 112 -14.03 -9.99 15.49
N GLN A 113 -14.33 -9.94 14.19
CA GLN A 113 -14.77 -11.11 13.42
C GLN A 113 -13.72 -12.23 13.40
N HIS A 114 -12.45 -11.88 13.22
CA HIS A 114 -11.34 -12.83 13.10
C HIS A 114 -10.45 -12.85 14.34
N ARG A 115 -11.00 -12.52 15.52
CA ARG A 115 -10.22 -12.34 16.76
C ARG A 115 -9.30 -13.52 17.07
N ALA A 116 -9.83 -14.74 17.02
CA ALA A 116 -9.05 -15.95 17.35
C ALA A 116 -7.87 -16.15 16.39
N VAL A 117 -8.07 -15.89 15.09
CA VAL A 117 -7.02 -15.99 14.07
C VAL A 117 -5.95 -14.94 14.32
N PHE A 118 -6.34 -13.68 14.52
CA PHE A 118 -5.39 -12.60 14.82
C PHE A 118 -4.59 -12.85 16.10
N ASP A 119 -5.25 -13.25 17.18
CA ASP A 119 -4.60 -13.54 18.45
C ASP A 119 -3.60 -14.71 18.31
N ALA A 120 -3.94 -15.76 17.54
CA ALA A 120 -3.04 -16.88 17.25
C ALA A 120 -1.83 -16.49 16.37
N ILE A 121 -2.05 -15.69 15.33
CA ILE A 121 -0.98 -15.19 14.45
C ILE A 121 -0.03 -14.27 15.24
N GLU A 122 -0.56 -13.35 16.05
CA GLU A 122 0.24 -12.47 16.90
C GLU A 122 1.04 -13.26 17.95
N ALA A 123 0.43 -14.28 18.56
CA ALA A 123 1.14 -15.16 19.48
C ALA A 123 2.34 -15.83 18.78
N ARG A 124 2.13 -16.38 17.59
CA ARG A 124 3.16 -17.12 16.82
C ARG A 124 4.27 -16.22 16.28
N PHE A 125 3.93 -15.10 15.65
CA PHE A 125 4.89 -14.28 14.89
C PHE A 125 5.32 -12.99 15.60
N GLY A 126 4.58 -12.55 16.62
CA GLY A 126 4.87 -11.32 17.38
C GLY A 126 4.56 -10.01 16.67
N VAL A 127 3.93 -10.09 15.49
CA VAL A 127 3.38 -8.93 14.78
C VAL A 127 2.02 -8.61 15.37
N LYS A 128 1.84 -7.36 15.82
CA LYS A 128 0.58 -6.89 16.43
C LYS A 128 -0.58 -7.07 15.45
N LYS A 129 -1.72 -7.55 15.94
CA LYS A 129 -2.91 -7.74 15.09
C LYS A 129 -3.40 -6.46 14.43
N GLU A 130 -3.27 -5.30 15.06
CA GLU A 130 -3.67 -4.01 14.48
C GLU A 130 -2.77 -3.64 13.28
N VAL A 131 -1.48 -4.01 13.31
CA VAL A 131 -0.56 -3.80 12.18
C VAL A 131 -0.95 -4.71 11.02
N LEU A 132 -1.24 -5.98 11.28
CA LEU A 132 -1.69 -6.92 10.25
C LEU A 132 -3.04 -6.51 9.65
N CYS A 133 -3.97 -6.06 10.50
CA CYS A 133 -5.26 -5.56 10.06
C CYS A 133 -5.10 -4.27 9.24
N ALA A 134 -4.18 -3.36 9.63
CA ALA A 134 -3.87 -2.18 8.84
C ALA A 134 -3.32 -2.52 7.46
N VAL A 135 -2.40 -3.50 7.35
CA VAL A 135 -1.94 -4.03 6.05
C VAL A 135 -3.12 -4.54 5.24
N TRP A 136 -3.99 -5.37 5.84
CA TRP A 136 -5.17 -5.89 5.14
C TRP A 136 -6.13 -4.79 4.63
N GLY A 137 -6.33 -3.74 5.43
CA GLY A 137 -7.16 -2.59 5.07
C GLY A 137 -6.57 -1.74 3.95
N MET A 138 -5.24 -1.55 3.96
CA MET A 138 -4.52 -0.76 2.96
C MET A 138 -4.35 -1.49 1.63
N GLU A 139 -4.17 -2.81 1.67
CA GLU A 139 -3.87 -3.61 0.47
C GLU A 139 -5.13 -3.98 -0.33
N SER A 140 -6.24 -4.32 0.33
CA SER A 140 -7.42 -4.83 -0.38
C SER A 140 -8.75 -4.36 0.20
N PHE A 141 -8.73 -3.33 1.04
CA PHE A 141 -9.91 -2.88 1.77
C PHE A 141 -10.59 -4.06 2.49
N TYR A 142 -9.79 -4.81 3.25
CA TYR A 142 -10.20 -6.02 3.96
C TYR A 142 -10.83 -7.11 3.08
N GLY A 143 -10.31 -7.28 1.85
CA GLY A 143 -10.67 -8.35 0.92
C GLY A 143 -11.80 -8.00 -0.05
N THR A 144 -12.34 -6.78 -0.03
CA THR A 144 -13.36 -6.37 -1.02
C THR A 144 -12.74 -5.94 -2.36
N GLN A 145 -11.44 -5.64 -2.37
CA GLN A 145 -10.69 -5.18 -3.55
C GLN A 145 -9.44 -6.07 -3.76
N LEU A 146 -9.65 -7.32 -4.15
CA LEU A 146 -8.55 -8.28 -4.38
C LEU A 146 -7.85 -8.13 -5.75
N GLY A 147 -8.48 -7.38 -6.66
CA GLY A 147 -8.12 -7.34 -8.07
C GLY A 147 -8.68 -8.53 -8.86
N ASP A 148 -8.90 -8.32 -10.15
CA ASP A 148 -9.53 -9.28 -11.06
C ASP A 148 -8.68 -9.60 -12.29
N ALA A 149 -7.45 -9.08 -12.36
CA ALA A 149 -6.52 -9.36 -13.44
C ALA A 149 -6.11 -10.85 -13.41
N PRO A 150 -6.07 -11.53 -14.57
CA PRO A 150 -5.53 -12.89 -14.66
C PRO A 150 -4.00 -12.84 -14.45
N VAL A 151 -3.53 -13.27 -13.28
CA VAL A 151 -2.14 -13.07 -12.82
C VAL A 151 -1.12 -13.65 -13.80
N ILE A 152 -1.37 -14.85 -14.34
CA ILE A 152 -0.45 -15.49 -15.30
C ILE A 152 -0.30 -14.64 -16.56
N ALA A 153 -1.41 -14.18 -17.15
CA ALA A 153 -1.37 -13.37 -18.36
C ALA A 153 -0.77 -11.98 -18.10
N ALA A 154 -1.07 -11.38 -16.95
CA ALA A 154 -0.53 -10.09 -16.55
C ALA A 154 0.99 -10.16 -16.33
N LEU A 155 1.48 -11.13 -15.57
CA LEU A 155 2.91 -11.33 -15.33
C LEU A 155 3.65 -11.74 -16.61
N ALA A 156 3.06 -12.56 -17.47
CA ALA A 156 3.60 -12.88 -18.79
C ALA A 156 3.75 -11.62 -19.66
N THR A 157 2.71 -10.80 -19.71
CA THR A 157 2.73 -9.52 -20.45
C THR A 157 3.81 -8.58 -19.91
N LEU A 158 3.94 -8.44 -18.59
CA LEU A 158 4.97 -7.59 -17.97
C LEU A 158 6.39 -8.13 -18.09
N THR A 159 6.53 -9.45 -18.16
CA THR A 159 7.84 -10.07 -18.42
C THR A 159 8.28 -9.78 -19.85
N TYR A 160 7.33 -9.75 -20.79
CA TYR A 160 7.56 -9.48 -22.21
C TYR A 160 7.77 -7.99 -22.53
N ASP A 161 6.87 -7.09 -22.10
CA ASP A 161 6.86 -5.66 -22.48
C ASP A 161 6.75 -4.68 -21.28
N GLY A 162 6.98 -5.17 -20.06
CA GLY A 162 7.01 -4.32 -18.87
C GLY A 162 8.40 -3.69 -18.64
N ARG A 163 8.43 -2.53 -17.97
CA ARG A 163 9.69 -1.81 -17.64
C ARG A 163 10.66 -2.61 -16.77
N ARG A 164 10.17 -3.65 -16.09
CA ARG A 164 10.92 -4.50 -15.15
C ARG A 164 10.78 -5.99 -15.49
N GLY A 165 10.93 -6.34 -16.77
CA GLY A 165 10.72 -7.71 -17.27
C GLY A 165 11.41 -8.81 -16.45
N ARG A 166 12.67 -8.60 -16.01
CA ARG A 166 13.38 -9.57 -15.16
C ARG A 166 12.69 -9.84 -13.82
N PHE A 167 12.19 -8.79 -13.16
CA PHE A 167 11.46 -8.92 -11.90
C PHE A 167 10.14 -9.66 -12.12
N PHE A 168 9.35 -9.26 -13.12
CA PHE A 168 8.09 -9.94 -13.40
C PHE A 168 8.26 -11.38 -13.87
N GLY A 169 9.38 -11.70 -14.51
CA GLY A 169 9.75 -13.07 -14.86
C GLY A 169 9.96 -13.97 -13.63
N SER A 170 10.56 -13.46 -12.55
CA SER A 170 10.68 -14.24 -11.30
C SER A 170 9.31 -14.45 -10.64
N GLN A 171 8.44 -13.43 -10.68
CA GLN A 171 7.08 -13.55 -10.16
C GLN A 171 6.24 -14.54 -10.97
N LEU A 172 6.35 -14.53 -12.31
CA LEU A 172 5.66 -15.49 -13.17
C LEU A 172 6.09 -16.93 -12.87
N MET A 173 7.40 -17.15 -12.68
CA MET A 173 7.91 -18.47 -12.30
C MET A 173 7.35 -18.92 -10.95
N SER A 174 7.36 -18.04 -9.95
CA SER A 174 6.85 -18.32 -8.61
C SER A 174 5.34 -18.60 -8.62
N ALA A 175 4.58 -17.90 -9.46
CA ALA A 175 3.16 -18.16 -9.68
C ALA A 175 2.91 -19.53 -10.32
N LEU A 176 3.72 -19.92 -11.32
CA LEU A 176 3.63 -21.27 -11.90
C LEU A 176 3.92 -22.35 -10.86
N ARG A 177 4.91 -22.15 -9.98
CA ARG A 177 5.19 -23.09 -8.89
C ARG A 177 4.03 -23.19 -7.90
N ALA A 178 3.32 -22.10 -7.63
CA ALA A 178 2.12 -22.11 -6.80
C ALA A 178 1.00 -22.96 -7.43
N LEU A 179 0.80 -22.85 -8.75
CA LEU A 179 -0.12 -23.72 -9.47
C LEU A 179 0.32 -25.19 -9.48
N ASP A 180 1.63 -25.44 -9.52
CA ASP A 180 2.18 -26.80 -9.58
C ASP A 180 2.07 -27.53 -8.24
N ARG A 181 2.24 -26.80 -7.13
CA ARG A 181 2.00 -27.31 -5.77
C ARG A 181 0.53 -27.51 -5.42
N GLY A 182 -0.37 -26.89 -6.18
CA GLY A 182 -1.80 -26.90 -5.88
C GLY A 182 -2.25 -25.86 -4.84
N ASP A 183 -1.45 -24.81 -4.61
CA ASP A 183 -1.81 -23.69 -3.72
C ASP A 183 -3.10 -22.99 -4.22
N THR A 184 -3.36 -23.01 -5.54
CA THR A 184 -4.59 -22.47 -6.15
C THR A 184 -4.82 -23.04 -7.56
N THR A 185 -5.89 -22.62 -8.24
CA THR A 185 -6.17 -22.94 -9.64
C THR A 185 -5.97 -21.73 -10.56
N VAL A 186 -5.76 -21.96 -11.86
CA VAL A 186 -5.60 -20.87 -12.84
C VAL A 186 -6.79 -19.91 -12.83
N ALA A 187 -8.01 -20.43 -12.67
CA ALA A 187 -9.22 -19.61 -12.64
C ALA A 187 -9.30 -18.71 -11.39
N ARG A 188 -8.85 -19.24 -10.24
CA ARG A 188 -8.81 -18.52 -8.96
C ARG A 188 -7.61 -17.58 -8.82
N MET A 189 -6.55 -17.77 -9.61
CA MET A 189 -5.33 -16.96 -9.56
C MET A 189 -5.55 -15.57 -10.19
N ARG A 190 -6.32 -14.76 -9.48
CA ARG A 190 -6.63 -13.36 -9.76
C ARG A 190 -5.84 -12.46 -8.81
N GLY A 191 -5.65 -11.20 -9.20
CA GLY A 191 -4.91 -10.24 -8.42
C GLY A 191 -4.85 -8.87 -9.08
N SER A 192 -3.91 -8.04 -8.63
CA SER A 192 -3.60 -6.77 -9.29
C SER A 192 -3.00 -7.00 -10.68
N TRP A 193 -3.01 -5.95 -11.50
CA TRP A 193 -2.39 -5.97 -12.83
C TRP A 193 -0.88 -6.26 -12.78
N ALA A 194 -0.21 -6.03 -11.66
CA ALA A 194 1.21 -6.34 -11.48
C ALA A 194 1.46 -7.73 -10.88
N GLY A 195 0.41 -8.52 -10.66
CA GLY A 195 0.49 -9.88 -10.15
C GLY A 195 0.58 -10.00 -8.63
N ALA A 196 0.32 -8.92 -7.88
CA ALA A 196 0.11 -9.00 -6.44
C ALA A 196 -1.22 -9.70 -6.15
N VAL A 197 -1.27 -10.58 -5.15
CA VAL A 197 -2.42 -11.48 -4.95
C VAL A 197 -3.03 -11.42 -3.56
N GLY A 198 -4.33 -11.67 -3.51
CA GLY A 198 -5.01 -11.99 -2.26
C GLY A 198 -5.26 -10.81 -1.34
N HIS A 199 -5.66 -11.15 -0.12
CA HIS A 199 -6.08 -10.21 0.92
C HIS A 199 -5.01 -9.17 1.26
N THR A 200 -3.74 -9.56 1.20
CA THR A 200 -2.62 -8.68 1.56
C THR A 200 -1.74 -8.31 0.36
N GLN A 201 -2.20 -8.56 -0.88
CA GLN A 201 -1.49 -8.23 -2.12
C GLN A 201 -0.02 -8.69 -2.11
N ILE A 202 0.19 -9.93 -1.70
CA ILE A 202 1.53 -10.53 -1.65
C ILE A 202 1.98 -10.85 -3.08
N MET A 203 3.26 -10.62 -3.38
CA MET A 203 3.84 -11.03 -4.65
C MET A 203 4.11 -12.56 -4.66
N PRO A 204 3.97 -13.27 -5.81
CA PRO A 204 4.12 -14.72 -5.85
C PRO A 204 5.44 -15.26 -5.31
N GLU A 205 6.56 -14.56 -5.49
CA GLU A 205 7.86 -14.95 -4.93
C GLU A 205 7.87 -14.89 -3.39
N VAL A 206 7.16 -13.92 -2.81
CA VAL A 206 7.02 -13.81 -1.35
C VAL A 206 6.12 -14.92 -0.82
N LEU A 207 5.06 -15.28 -1.54
CA LEU A 207 4.26 -16.47 -1.19
C LEU A 207 5.10 -17.75 -1.29
N GLU A 208 5.96 -17.86 -2.31
CA GLU A 208 6.85 -19.00 -2.45
C GLU A 208 7.79 -19.14 -1.24
N GLU A 209 8.45 -18.07 -0.82
CA GLU A 209 9.47 -18.09 0.25
C GLU A 209 8.88 -18.05 1.67
N TYR A 210 7.78 -17.32 1.89
CA TYR A 210 7.24 -17.01 3.22
C TYR A 210 5.82 -17.53 3.45
N GLY A 211 5.19 -18.15 2.45
CA GLY A 211 3.83 -18.64 2.53
C GLY A 211 3.60 -19.57 3.73
N VAL A 212 2.50 -19.35 4.44
CA VAL A 212 2.07 -20.14 5.60
C VAL A 212 0.71 -20.75 5.30
N ASP A 213 0.62 -22.07 5.45
CA ASP A 213 -0.63 -22.81 5.64
C ASP A 213 -0.90 -22.77 7.15
N PHE A 214 -1.84 -21.92 7.56
CA PHE A 214 -2.11 -21.63 8.96
C PHE A 214 -3.35 -22.35 9.47
N ASP A 215 -4.32 -22.64 8.59
CA ASP A 215 -5.51 -23.42 8.93
C ASP A 215 -5.32 -24.94 8.78
N GLY A 216 -4.24 -25.38 8.14
CA GLY A 216 -3.81 -26.78 8.06
C GLY A 216 -4.49 -27.56 6.93
N ASP A 217 -5.02 -26.88 5.91
CA ASP A 217 -5.71 -27.53 4.78
C ASP A 217 -4.78 -28.14 3.72
N GLY A 218 -3.46 -27.93 3.88
CA GLY A 218 -2.41 -28.41 2.99
C GLY A 218 -2.02 -27.43 1.89
N ARG A 219 -2.57 -26.21 1.87
CA ARG A 219 -2.29 -25.18 0.87
C ARG A 219 -1.94 -23.86 1.53
N ARG A 220 -1.25 -22.99 0.78
CA ARG A 220 -0.96 -21.62 1.23
C ARG A 220 -1.96 -20.70 0.56
N GLY A 221 -3.15 -20.61 1.16
CA GLY A 221 -4.39 -20.05 0.63
C GLY A 221 -4.42 -18.53 0.46
N ALA A 222 -3.43 -17.93 -0.21
CA ALA A 222 -3.40 -16.48 -0.44
C ALA A 222 -4.61 -15.97 -1.25
N TRP A 223 -5.22 -16.83 -2.08
CA TRP A 223 -6.39 -16.51 -2.91
C TRP A 223 -7.72 -16.96 -2.30
N ASP A 224 -7.70 -17.52 -1.09
CA ASP A 224 -8.90 -18.03 -0.46
C ASP A 224 -9.75 -16.88 0.08
N ALA A 225 -11.05 -17.13 0.21
CA ALA A 225 -11.98 -16.14 0.75
C ALA A 225 -11.75 -15.91 2.25
N ASP A 226 -11.18 -16.90 2.93
CA ASP A 226 -10.68 -16.78 4.28
C ASP A 226 -9.31 -16.06 4.26
N PRO A 227 -9.13 -14.95 5.00
CA PRO A 227 -7.88 -14.19 5.02
C PRO A 227 -6.75 -14.86 5.80
N THR A 228 -7.00 -15.97 6.51
CA THR A 228 -6.11 -16.54 7.52
C THR A 228 -4.68 -16.76 7.02
N ASP A 229 -4.50 -17.44 5.90
CA ASP A 229 -3.18 -17.72 5.33
C ASP A 229 -2.48 -16.49 4.78
N ALA A 230 -3.23 -15.57 4.18
CA ALA A 230 -2.67 -14.31 3.69
C ALA A 230 -2.14 -13.45 4.85
N LEU A 231 -2.91 -13.37 5.95
CA LEU A 231 -2.50 -12.66 7.18
C LEU A 231 -1.29 -13.33 7.85
N ALA A 232 -1.30 -14.66 7.96
CA ALA A 232 -0.21 -15.42 8.54
C ALA A 232 1.07 -15.32 7.71
N THR A 233 0.96 -15.35 6.38
CA THR A 233 2.08 -15.14 5.46
C THR A 233 2.66 -13.74 5.61
N THR A 234 1.82 -12.69 5.66
CA THR A 234 2.27 -11.32 5.93
C THR A 234 2.98 -11.20 7.27
N ALA A 235 2.45 -11.84 8.33
CA ALA A 235 3.09 -11.85 9.65
C ALA A 235 4.45 -12.54 9.63
N ASN A 236 4.56 -13.71 8.99
CA ASN A 236 5.82 -14.42 8.81
C ASN A 236 6.83 -13.59 8.01
N TYR A 237 6.40 -12.92 6.94
CA TYR A 237 7.25 -12.03 6.16
C TYR A 237 7.84 -10.91 7.03
N LEU A 238 7.01 -10.19 7.79
CA LEU A 238 7.48 -9.12 8.67
C LEU A 238 8.41 -9.64 9.78
N ALA A 239 8.05 -10.76 10.41
CA ALA A 239 8.88 -11.41 11.43
C ALA A 239 10.28 -11.77 10.90
N ARG A 240 10.35 -12.36 9.70
CA ARG A 240 11.61 -12.70 9.02
C ARG A 240 12.41 -11.48 8.57
N HIS A 241 11.77 -10.32 8.46
CA HIS A 241 12.38 -9.05 8.06
C HIS A 241 12.70 -8.10 9.22
N GLY A 242 12.85 -8.66 10.43
CA GLY A 242 13.35 -7.92 11.59
C GLY A 242 12.28 -7.22 12.42
N TRP A 243 11.03 -7.65 12.32
CA TRP A 243 9.99 -7.17 13.23
C TRP A 243 10.37 -7.46 14.69
N THR A 244 10.34 -6.43 15.52
CA THR A 244 10.62 -6.51 16.95
C THR A 244 9.30 -6.45 17.73
N ARG A 245 8.98 -7.53 18.46
CA ARG A 245 7.77 -7.60 19.29
C ARG A 245 7.76 -6.46 20.31
N GLY A 246 6.63 -5.77 20.42
CA GLY A 246 6.44 -4.68 21.39
C GLY A 246 7.04 -3.32 21.02
N GLN A 247 7.95 -3.25 20.05
CA GLN A 247 8.48 -1.98 19.55
C GLN A 247 7.40 -1.24 18.71
N PRO A 248 7.17 0.06 18.93
CA PRO A 248 6.25 0.83 18.08
C PRO A 248 6.82 1.02 16.68
N TRP A 249 5.94 1.27 15.70
CA TRP A 249 6.39 1.67 14.36
C TRP A 249 7.02 3.07 14.42
N ALA A 250 6.40 3.98 15.17
CA ALA A 250 6.89 5.31 15.50
C ALA A 250 6.20 5.83 16.76
N VAL A 251 6.71 6.93 17.31
CA VAL A 251 6.05 7.77 18.32
C VAL A 251 6.01 9.20 17.76
N GLU A 252 4.86 9.84 17.81
CA GLU A 252 4.76 11.27 17.48
C GLU A 252 5.44 12.09 18.58
N VAL A 253 6.25 13.07 18.18
CA VAL A 253 7.09 13.85 19.11
C VAL A 253 6.97 15.35 18.88
N ARG A 254 7.21 16.11 19.95
CA ARG A 254 7.45 17.54 19.89
C ARG A 254 8.95 17.80 19.78
N LEU A 255 9.30 18.67 18.85
CA LEU A 255 10.66 19.17 18.72
C LEU A 255 10.81 20.47 19.53
N PRO A 256 11.99 20.71 20.13
CA PRO A 256 12.26 21.97 20.81
C PRO A 256 12.40 23.12 19.81
N ASP A 257 12.23 24.34 20.30
CA ASP A 257 12.53 25.54 19.51
C ASP A 257 13.99 25.53 19.05
N GLY A 258 14.21 25.84 17.78
CA GLY A 258 15.56 25.85 17.18
C GLY A 258 16.16 24.46 16.93
N PHE A 259 15.34 23.40 16.88
CA PHE A 259 15.81 22.05 16.52
C PHE A 259 16.58 22.06 15.19
N ASP A 260 17.76 21.44 15.18
CA ASP A 260 18.59 21.29 13.98
C ASP A 260 18.02 20.20 13.05
N GLU A 261 17.37 20.62 11.96
CA GLU A 261 16.83 19.73 10.92
C GLU A 261 17.88 18.80 10.29
N GLY A 262 19.16 19.20 10.30
CA GLY A 262 20.27 18.37 9.81
C GLY A 262 20.46 17.07 10.59
N LEU A 263 19.93 17.00 11.82
CA LEU A 263 19.90 15.79 12.63
C LEU A 263 18.80 14.81 12.19
N ALA A 264 17.74 15.30 11.54
CA ALA A 264 16.64 14.45 11.11
C ALA A 264 17.00 13.60 9.88
N GLY A 265 16.25 12.52 9.70
CA GLY A 265 16.36 11.62 8.56
C GLY A 265 16.47 10.17 8.98
N ARG A 266 15.84 9.28 8.21
CA ARG A 266 15.70 7.85 8.54
C ARG A 266 17.00 7.10 8.83
N ARG A 267 18.14 7.57 8.32
CA ARG A 267 19.47 6.95 8.53
C ARG A 267 20.28 7.60 9.67
N ARG A 268 19.76 8.66 10.28
CA ARG A 268 20.39 9.41 11.38
C ARG A 268 19.91 8.84 12.72
N THR A 269 20.26 7.58 13.00
CA THR A 269 19.83 6.89 14.21
C THR A 269 20.67 7.29 15.42
N ARG A 270 20.03 7.47 16.58
CA ARG A 270 20.64 7.74 17.90
C ARG A 270 19.90 6.97 18.99
N SER A 271 20.39 6.98 20.22
CA SER A 271 19.60 6.48 21.36
C SER A 271 18.44 7.43 21.65
N VAL A 272 17.38 6.91 22.29
CA VAL A 272 16.27 7.76 22.75
C VAL A 272 16.73 8.76 23.82
N ALA A 273 17.72 8.38 24.64
CA ALA A 273 18.35 9.28 25.61
C ALA A 273 19.05 10.47 24.94
N ASP A 274 19.78 10.25 23.84
CA ASP A 274 20.42 11.33 23.08
C ASP A 274 19.40 12.31 22.50
N TRP A 275 18.31 11.80 21.92
CA TRP A 275 17.20 12.63 21.43
C TRP A 275 16.51 13.41 22.55
N THR A 276 16.32 12.77 23.71
CA THR A 276 15.78 13.44 24.89
C THR A 276 16.72 14.55 25.35
N GLY A 277 18.03 14.33 25.30
CA GLY A 277 19.08 15.31 25.58
C GLY A 277 19.06 16.52 24.63
N THR A 278 18.63 16.34 23.37
CA THR A 278 18.43 17.47 22.44
C THR A 278 17.12 18.22 22.70
N GLY A 279 16.26 17.78 23.62
CA GLY A 279 14.97 18.44 23.92
C GLY A 279 13.75 17.81 23.25
N VAL A 280 13.91 16.72 22.50
CA VAL A 280 12.77 15.99 21.92
C VAL A 280 11.94 15.37 23.05
N ARG A 281 10.61 15.49 22.95
CA ARG A 281 9.66 14.93 23.93
C ARG A 281 8.51 14.25 23.20
N ASP A 282 7.78 13.37 23.87
CA ASP A 282 6.48 12.94 23.36
C ASP A 282 5.49 14.13 23.32
N MET A 283 4.31 13.87 22.78
CA MET A 283 3.27 14.89 22.65
C MET A 283 2.67 15.32 24.00
N GLU A 284 2.85 14.55 25.06
CA GLU A 284 2.48 14.88 26.44
C GLU A 284 3.57 15.71 27.16
N GLY A 285 4.82 15.69 26.67
CA GLY A 285 5.96 16.42 27.23
C GLY A 285 6.92 15.57 28.05
N ASN A 286 6.70 14.27 28.08
CA ASN A 286 7.54 13.33 28.78
C ASN A 286 8.71 12.87 27.87
N PRO A 287 9.77 12.29 28.45
CA PRO A 287 10.74 11.52 27.69
C PRO A 287 10.03 10.38 26.93
N VAL A 288 10.41 10.19 25.67
CA VAL A 288 9.92 9.04 24.89
C VAL A 288 10.46 7.75 25.52
N PRO A 289 9.65 6.69 25.69
CA PRO A 289 10.16 5.42 26.18
C PRO A 289 11.25 4.82 25.28
N ASP A 290 12.25 4.18 25.89
CA ASP A 290 13.34 3.57 25.13
C ASP A 290 12.86 2.27 24.45
N HIS A 291 12.84 2.30 23.11
CA HIS A 291 12.55 1.14 22.28
C HIS A 291 13.72 0.78 21.37
N GLY A 292 14.95 1.19 21.72
CA GLY A 292 16.16 1.00 20.94
C GLY A 292 16.49 2.20 20.06
N ALA A 293 17.40 1.98 19.10
CA ALA A 293 17.87 3.04 18.21
C ALA A 293 16.70 3.69 17.44
N ALA A 294 16.65 5.02 17.48
CA ALA A 294 15.56 5.81 16.90
C ALA A 294 16.09 6.93 16.00
N ALA A 295 15.28 7.38 15.05
CA ALA A 295 15.57 8.54 14.21
C ALA A 295 14.36 9.48 14.17
N ILE A 296 14.57 10.78 13.96
CA ILE A 296 13.48 11.73 13.72
C ILE A 296 13.19 11.79 12.22
N LEU A 297 11.92 11.59 11.85
CA LEU A 297 11.42 11.72 10.49
C LEU A 297 10.53 12.96 10.39
N LEU A 298 10.92 13.87 9.50
CA LEU A 298 10.19 15.09 9.13
C LEU A 298 9.63 14.96 7.72
N GLN A 299 8.59 14.15 7.54
CA GLN A 299 8.08 13.80 6.21
C GLN A 299 7.48 15.01 5.46
N MET A 300 7.02 16.03 6.20
CA MET A 300 6.47 17.29 5.67
C MET A 300 7.29 18.51 6.15
N GLY A 301 8.58 18.32 6.45
CA GLY A 301 9.43 19.37 7.01
C GLY A 301 9.18 19.65 8.50
N ILE A 302 9.92 20.61 9.06
CA ILE A 302 9.89 20.94 10.51
C ILE A 302 8.53 21.45 10.99
N HIS A 303 7.72 22.04 10.10
CA HIS A 303 6.39 22.57 10.44
C HIS A 303 5.27 21.51 10.34
N GLY A 304 5.61 20.30 9.86
CA GLY A 304 4.70 19.17 9.84
C GLY A 304 4.85 18.28 11.09
N PRO A 305 4.12 17.15 11.14
CA PRO A 305 4.28 16.18 12.21
C PRO A 305 5.70 15.60 12.25
N ALA A 306 6.30 15.56 13.44
CA ALA A 306 7.58 14.91 13.68
C ALA A 306 7.35 13.52 14.28
N LEU A 307 7.97 12.50 13.67
CA LEU A 307 7.85 11.12 14.11
C LEU A 307 9.22 10.58 14.54
N MET A 308 9.34 10.12 15.79
CA MET A 308 10.45 9.28 16.22
C MET A 308 10.20 7.85 15.72
N ILE A 309 10.96 7.41 14.72
CA ILE A 309 10.81 6.10 14.08
C ILE A 309 11.82 5.09 14.62
N PHE A 310 11.43 3.82 14.68
CA PHE A 310 12.23 2.71 15.20
C PHE A 310 12.46 1.62 14.14
N GLY A 311 13.03 0.47 14.54
CA GLY A 311 13.30 -0.69 13.68
C GLY A 311 12.06 -1.17 12.92
N ASN A 312 10.90 -1.24 13.57
CA ASN A 312 9.64 -1.67 12.95
C ASN A 312 9.19 -0.75 11.80
N PHE A 313 9.54 0.54 11.80
CA PHE A 313 9.33 1.40 10.62
C PHE A 313 10.11 0.87 9.41
N ALA A 314 11.38 0.48 9.61
CA ALA A 314 12.21 -0.08 8.56
C ALA A 314 11.70 -1.47 8.11
N THR A 315 11.12 -2.26 9.00
CA THR A 315 10.49 -3.55 8.67
C THR A 315 9.25 -3.37 7.81
N ILE A 316 8.33 -2.46 8.15
CA ILE A 316 7.15 -2.18 7.31
C ILE A 316 7.59 -1.66 5.93
N ARG A 317 8.69 -0.90 5.86
CA ARG A 317 9.28 -0.46 4.57
C ARG A 317 9.75 -1.59 3.66
N ARG A 318 9.92 -2.82 4.19
CA ARG A 318 10.18 -4.01 3.36
C ARG A 318 8.94 -4.48 2.63
N TYR A 319 7.75 -4.12 3.11
CA TYR A 319 6.48 -4.37 2.45
C TYR A 319 6.22 -3.37 1.33
N ASN A 320 6.46 -2.08 1.60
CA ASN A 320 6.41 -1.03 0.58
C ASN A 320 7.41 0.08 0.96
N PRO A 321 8.31 0.48 0.04
CA PRO A 321 9.41 1.40 0.36
C PRO A 321 8.97 2.86 0.61
N ALA A 322 7.74 3.24 0.29
CA ALA A 322 7.24 4.60 0.46
C ALA A 322 6.99 4.93 1.94
N ASN A 323 7.60 6.03 2.42
CA ASN A 323 7.41 6.47 3.81
C ASN A 323 5.94 6.82 4.11
N THR A 324 5.25 7.47 3.18
CA THR A 324 3.83 7.82 3.32
C THR A 324 2.95 6.59 3.52
N TYR A 325 3.20 5.51 2.77
CA TYR A 325 2.54 4.22 2.99
C TYR A 325 2.82 3.66 4.38
N VAL A 326 4.09 3.66 4.82
CA VAL A 326 4.46 3.13 6.15
C VAL A 326 3.83 3.93 7.28
N ILE A 327 3.80 5.25 7.14
CA ILE A 327 3.09 6.14 8.07
C ILE A 327 1.59 5.84 8.02
N GLY A 328 1.01 5.59 6.85
CA GLY A 328 -0.39 5.16 6.71
C GLY A 328 -0.71 3.85 7.45
N ILE A 329 0.14 2.83 7.31
CA ILE A 329 0.00 1.56 8.05
C ILE A 329 0.11 1.78 9.55
N GLY A 330 1.14 2.51 9.99
CA GLY A 330 1.36 2.81 11.39
C GLY A 330 0.21 3.59 12.00
N HIS A 331 -0.20 4.66 11.34
CA HIS A 331 -1.31 5.50 11.74
C HIS A 331 -2.63 4.72 11.79
N LEU A 332 -2.98 3.98 10.74
CA LEU A 332 -4.19 3.13 10.74
C LEU A 332 -4.14 2.10 11.87
N SER A 333 -2.98 1.46 12.10
CA SER A 333 -2.78 0.53 13.23
C SER A 333 -3.07 1.19 14.58
N ASP A 334 -2.55 2.39 14.83
CA ASP A 334 -2.81 3.11 16.08
C ASP A 334 -4.29 3.47 16.22
N ARG A 335 -4.93 3.91 15.12
CA ARG A 335 -6.37 4.22 15.09
C ARG A 335 -7.24 2.98 15.34
N LEU A 336 -6.86 1.82 14.82
CA LEU A 336 -7.53 0.55 15.08
C LEU A 336 -7.42 0.15 16.56
N ALA A 337 -6.28 0.41 17.20
CA ALA A 337 -6.05 0.21 18.63
C ALA A 337 -6.81 1.22 19.53
N GLY A 338 -7.46 2.23 18.94
CA GLY A 338 -8.18 3.27 19.68
C GLY A 338 -7.34 4.52 20.00
N GLY A 339 -6.14 4.62 19.43
CA GLY A 339 -5.27 5.78 19.56
C GLY A 339 -5.83 7.04 18.89
N PRO A 340 -5.32 8.22 19.27
CA PRO A 340 -5.71 9.50 18.69
C PRO A 340 -5.21 9.63 17.23
N PRO A 341 -5.71 10.62 16.47
CA PRO A 341 -5.06 10.98 15.21
C PRO A 341 -3.65 11.55 15.50
N ILE A 342 -2.79 11.62 14.47
CA ILE A 342 -1.56 12.42 14.54
C ILE A 342 -1.97 13.86 14.87
N ARG A 343 -1.35 14.43 15.90
CA ARG A 343 -1.74 15.71 16.51
C ARG A 343 -1.06 16.93 15.89
N GLY A 344 0.10 16.75 15.28
CA GLY A 344 0.88 17.79 14.63
C GLY A 344 0.07 18.49 13.55
N SER A 345 0.35 19.77 13.36
CA SER A 345 -0.22 20.55 12.26
C SER A 345 0.34 20.09 10.92
N TYR A 346 -0.47 20.18 9.89
CA TYR A 346 -0.04 20.00 8.50
C TYR A 346 0.11 21.39 7.87
N PRO A 347 1.24 21.68 7.18
CA PRO A 347 1.37 22.92 6.44
C PRO A 347 0.35 22.96 5.30
N PRO A 348 0.01 24.16 4.78
CA PRO A 348 -0.79 24.27 3.56
C PRO A 348 -0.22 23.44 2.41
N ASP A 349 -1.10 22.98 1.53
CA ASP A 349 -0.70 22.31 0.29
C ASP A 349 -0.06 23.29 -0.71
N GLU A 350 0.33 22.77 -1.87
CA GLU A 350 0.96 23.56 -2.94
C GLU A 350 0.07 24.71 -3.47
N ASN A 351 -1.24 24.69 -3.20
CA ASN A 351 -2.21 25.69 -3.62
C ASN A 351 -2.62 26.65 -2.48
N GLY A 352 -1.92 26.60 -1.35
CA GLY A 352 -2.14 27.47 -0.18
C GLY A 352 -3.24 26.98 0.76
N LEU A 353 -3.94 25.88 0.44
CA LEU A 353 -5.06 25.41 1.25
C LEU A 353 -4.60 24.46 2.36
N THR A 354 -5.15 24.67 3.56
CA THR A 354 -5.18 23.63 4.60
C THR A 354 -6.27 22.62 4.27
N ARG A 355 -6.23 21.42 4.88
CA ARG A 355 -7.33 20.46 4.75
C ARG A 355 -8.69 21.04 5.14
N ALA A 356 -8.75 21.87 6.19
CA ALA A 356 -9.97 22.57 6.56
C ALA A 356 -10.47 23.50 5.44
N GLY A 357 -9.56 24.23 4.78
CA GLY A 357 -9.89 25.02 3.59
C GLY A 357 -10.40 24.17 2.43
N ARG A 358 -9.79 23.01 2.17
CA ARG A 358 -10.24 22.07 1.13
C ARG A 358 -11.63 21.48 1.42
N ILE A 359 -11.91 21.13 2.67
CA ILE A 359 -13.25 20.70 3.12
C ILE A 359 -14.26 21.82 2.88
N GLU A 360 -13.93 23.07 3.24
CA GLU A 360 -14.82 24.20 3.03
C GLU A 360 -15.09 24.44 1.52
N VAL A 361 -14.10 24.25 0.65
CA VAL A 361 -14.31 24.28 -0.81
C VAL A 361 -15.35 23.23 -1.22
N GLN A 362 -15.19 21.98 -0.79
CA GLN A 362 -16.12 20.88 -1.11
C GLN A 362 -17.54 21.15 -0.60
N GLU A 363 -17.68 21.62 0.64
CA GLU A 363 -18.95 21.96 1.27
C GLU A 363 -19.67 23.06 0.50
N ARG A 364 -18.96 24.15 0.16
CA ARG A 364 -19.52 25.29 -0.56
C ARG A 364 -19.88 24.95 -2.00
N LEU A 365 -19.06 24.18 -2.71
CA LEU A 365 -19.41 23.70 -4.05
C LEU A 365 -20.71 22.91 -4.02
N THR A 366 -20.82 21.98 -3.08
CA THR A 366 -22.01 21.14 -2.91
C THR A 366 -23.23 21.98 -2.56
N ALA A 367 -23.10 22.95 -1.64
CA ALA A 367 -24.16 23.89 -1.29
C ALA A 367 -24.60 24.77 -2.46
N SER A 368 -23.67 25.14 -3.35
CA SER A 368 -23.93 25.87 -4.60
C SER A 368 -24.48 24.99 -5.73
N GLY A 369 -24.74 23.69 -5.51
CA GLY A 369 -25.30 22.77 -6.50
C GLY A 369 -24.28 22.02 -7.37
N TYR A 370 -22.99 22.08 -7.03
CA TYR A 370 -21.91 21.37 -7.72
C TYR A 370 -21.41 20.22 -6.83
N ASP A 371 -21.87 19.00 -7.09
CA ASP A 371 -21.54 17.82 -6.27
C ASP A 371 -20.04 17.51 -6.27
N ALA A 372 -19.38 17.78 -5.14
CA ALA A 372 -17.95 17.54 -4.96
C ALA A 372 -17.59 16.08 -4.64
N GLY A 373 -18.59 15.21 -4.44
CA GLY A 373 -18.43 13.79 -4.15
C GLY A 373 -18.03 13.46 -2.70
N GLY A 374 -18.19 14.41 -1.77
CA GLY A 374 -17.85 14.27 -0.35
C GLY A 374 -17.14 15.51 0.23
N THR A 375 -16.86 15.47 1.54
CA THR A 375 -16.24 16.56 2.33
C THR A 375 -15.03 16.06 3.13
N ASP A 376 -14.20 15.23 2.51
CA ASP A 376 -13.04 14.59 3.13
C ASP A 376 -11.75 15.43 3.06
N GLY A 377 -11.79 16.58 2.38
CA GLY A 377 -10.67 17.47 2.12
C GLY A 377 -9.73 16.98 1.03
N VAL A 378 -10.01 15.84 0.41
CA VAL A 378 -9.20 15.27 -0.67
C VAL A 378 -9.80 15.72 -2.01
N ILE A 379 -9.06 16.52 -2.76
CA ILE A 379 -9.52 17.00 -4.07
C ILE A 379 -9.37 15.88 -5.11
N GLY A 380 -10.40 15.04 -5.20
CA GLY A 380 -10.50 13.91 -6.12
C GLY A 380 -11.06 14.28 -7.50
N PRO A 381 -11.25 13.30 -8.41
CA PRO A 381 -11.87 13.55 -9.72
C PRO A 381 -13.23 14.24 -9.65
N ALA A 382 -14.07 13.86 -8.68
CA ALA A 382 -15.38 14.48 -8.44
C ALA A 382 -15.24 15.96 -8.05
N SER A 383 -14.44 16.26 -7.02
CA SER A 383 -14.19 17.65 -6.59
C SER A 383 -13.59 18.48 -7.73
N ARG A 384 -12.62 17.96 -8.50
CA ARG A 384 -12.08 18.66 -9.68
C ARG A 384 -13.13 18.93 -10.75
N ALA A 385 -14.06 18.00 -10.96
CA ALA A 385 -15.16 18.19 -11.91
C ALA A 385 -16.16 19.25 -11.41
N ALA A 386 -16.50 19.23 -10.13
CA ALA A 386 -17.34 20.24 -9.48
C ALA A 386 -16.72 21.63 -9.57
N ILE A 387 -15.41 21.75 -9.31
CA ILE A 387 -14.65 23.01 -9.44
C ILE A 387 -14.74 23.54 -10.86
N ARG A 388 -14.45 22.72 -11.89
CA ARG A 388 -14.56 23.15 -13.30
C ARG A 388 -15.97 23.61 -13.67
N ALA A 389 -16.98 22.90 -13.19
CA ALA A 389 -18.37 23.26 -13.45
C ALA A 389 -18.75 24.60 -12.79
N TYR A 390 -18.29 24.84 -11.56
CA TYR A 390 -18.46 26.12 -10.87
C TYR A 390 -17.72 27.25 -11.57
N GLU A 391 -16.44 27.05 -11.91
CA GLU A 391 -15.61 28.02 -12.61
C GLU A 391 -16.25 28.45 -13.92
N ARG A 392 -16.68 27.49 -14.75
CA ARG A 392 -17.40 27.74 -16.00
C ARG A 392 -18.64 28.60 -15.79
N ALA A 393 -19.47 28.25 -14.81
CA ALA A 393 -20.71 28.96 -14.53
C ALA A 393 -20.49 30.39 -14.02
N ARG A 394 -19.31 30.68 -13.46
CA ARG A 394 -18.92 32.00 -12.95
C ARG A 394 -17.98 32.77 -13.88
N GLY A 395 -17.67 32.24 -15.06
CA GLY A 395 -16.76 32.88 -16.02
C GLY A 395 -15.30 32.93 -15.54
N LEU A 396 -14.91 32.01 -14.65
CA LEU A 396 -13.53 31.86 -14.17
C LEU A 396 -12.75 30.89 -15.08
N PRO A 397 -11.40 30.90 -15.04
CA PRO A 397 -10.60 29.88 -15.71
C PRO A 397 -10.96 28.47 -15.22
N GLU A 398 -11.27 27.53 -16.12
CA GLU A 398 -11.66 26.15 -15.79
C GLU A 398 -10.47 25.28 -15.37
N SER A 399 -9.76 25.69 -14.31
CA SER A 399 -8.57 25.01 -13.81
C SER A 399 -8.91 23.63 -13.21
N GLY A 400 -10.05 23.52 -12.53
CA GLY A 400 -10.37 22.36 -11.70
C GLY A 400 -9.48 22.21 -10.48
N ILE A 401 -8.74 23.25 -10.08
CA ILE A 401 -7.80 23.25 -8.95
C ILE A 401 -8.44 24.00 -7.79
N ALA A 402 -8.36 23.42 -6.58
CA ALA A 402 -8.77 24.13 -5.38
C ALA A 402 -7.63 25.06 -4.94
N THR A 403 -7.91 26.36 -4.84
CA THR A 403 -6.95 27.38 -4.41
C THR A 403 -7.56 28.28 -3.33
N ASP A 404 -6.73 29.01 -2.60
CA ASP A 404 -7.19 30.05 -1.68
C ASP A 404 -8.09 31.09 -2.37
N ASP A 405 -7.77 31.47 -3.61
CA ASP A 405 -8.57 32.39 -4.40
C ASP A 405 -9.96 31.84 -4.74
N LEU A 406 -10.04 30.55 -5.11
CA LEU A 406 -11.31 29.88 -5.34
C LEU A 406 -12.14 29.83 -4.05
N LEU A 407 -11.52 29.47 -2.92
CA LEU A 407 -12.22 29.45 -1.64
C LEU A 407 -12.73 30.85 -1.25
N ALA A 408 -11.91 31.88 -1.44
CA ALA A 408 -12.32 33.27 -1.21
C ALA A 408 -13.48 33.69 -2.13
N HIS A 409 -13.49 33.23 -3.38
CA HIS A 409 -14.59 33.47 -4.30
C HIS A 409 -15.87 32.75 -3.87
N LEU A 410 -15.78 31.48 -3.47
CA LEU A 410 -16.90 30.69 -2.94
C LEU A 410 -17.48 31.32 -1.66
N ARG A 411 -16.64 31.84 -0.76
CA ARG A 411 -17.09 32.55 0.45
C ARG A 411 -17.91 33.80 0.15
N ARG A 412 -17.64 34.48 -0.97
CA ARG A 412 -18.35 35.70 -1.38
C ARG A 412 -19.63 35.43 -2.18
N ASN A 413 -19.69 34.31 -2.90
CA ASN A 413 -20.65 34.11 -3.99
C ASN A 413 -21.37 32.75 -4.00
N GLY A 414 -21.07 31.87 -3.05
CA GLY A 414 -21.50 30.48 -3.02
C GLY A 414 -22.27 30.09 -1.77
#